data_AF-A0A948UJT7-F1
#
_entry.id   AF-A0A948UJT7-F1
#
_cell.length_a   1.000
_cell.length_b   1.000
_cell.length_c   1.000
_cell.angle_alpha   90.00
_cell.angle_beta   90.00
_cell.angle_gamma   90.00
#
_symmetry.space_group_name_H-M   'P 1'
#
loop_
_entity.id
_entity.type
_entity.pdbx_description
1 polymer ?
#
loop_
_entity_poly.entity_id
_entity_poly.type
_entity_poly.pdbx_seq_one_letter_code
_entity_poly.pdbx_strand_id
1 'polypeptide(L)'
;MNDRDIFYDTAKLSRPEQEIVLRKAHSICERWWFDKLDCLESFARQQVKGISFEDAMGHFVEGALMNVIHRRQILPLDERHLEVGFRSMELPVDYFLWIIVPLKRADEIVIGMPQLL
;
A
#
# COMPACT_ATOMS: atom_id res chain seq x y z
N MET A 1 20.00 0.59 16.33
CA MET A 1 19.21 0.43 15.09
C MET A 1 17.93 1.24 15.28
N ASN A 2 17.57 2.10 14.33
CA ASN A 2 16.69 3.24 14.57
C ASN A 2 15.21 2.84 14.75
N ASP A 3 14.74 2.79 16.00
CA ASP A 3 13.37 2.87 16.60
C ASP A 3 12.06 2.92 15.77
N ARG A 4 12.09 3.42 14.52
CA ARG A 4 10.94 4.01 13.84
C ARG A 4 10.62 3.38 12.49
N ASP A 5 9.36 3.50 12.08
CA ASP A 5 8.93 3.25 10.70
C ASP A 5 9.67 4.21 9.76
N ILE A 6 9.97 3.76 8.55
CA ILE A 6 10.61 4.60 7.51
C ILE A 6 9.59 4.79 6.40
N PHE A 7 9.22 6.04 6.15
CA PHE A 7 8.29 6.41 5.09
C PHE A 7 9.08 6.87 3.87
N TYR A 8 8.64 6.47 2.68
CA TYR A 8 9.23 6.91 1.42
C TYR A 8 8.37 8.00 0.77
N ASP A 9 9.02 8.95 0.13
CA ASP A 9 8.39 10.08 -0.55
C ASP A 9 7.89 9.65 -1.94
N THR A 10 6.71 9.05 -1.95
CA THR A 10 6.02 8.58 -3.16
C THR A 10 5.48 9.72 -4.02
N ALA A 11 5.40 10.95 -3.50
CA ALA A 11 4.92 12.12 -4.23
C ALA A 11 5.90 12.57 -5.33
N LYS A 12 7.17 12.14 -5.25
CA LYS A 12 8.18 12.36 -6.30
C LYS A 12 8.09 11.39 -7.46
N LEU A 13 7.29 10.33 -7.33
CA LEU A 13 7.05 9.37 -8.40
C LEU A 13 5.90 9.85 -9.28
N SER A 14 6.07 9.75 -10.59
CA SER A 14 4.96 9.87 -11.53
C SER A 14 3.96 8.72 -11.34
N ARG A 15 2.72 8.92 -11.77
CA ARG A 15 1.68 7.90 -11.68
C ARG A 15 2.06 6.56 -12.34
N PRO A 16 2.66 6.52 -13.55
CA PRO A 16 3.15 5.25 -14.11
C PRO A 16 4.21 4.56 -13.24
N GLU A 17 5.11 5.32 -12.60
CA GLU A 17 6.11 4.76 -11.69
C GLU A 17 5.45 4.19 -10.43
N GLN A 18 4.44 4.87 -9.88
CA GLN A 18 3.64 4.37 -8.76
C GLN A 18 2.94 3.06 -9.11
N GLU A 19 2.33 2.96 -10.30
CA GLU A 19 1.72 1.73 -10.80
C GLU A 19 2.72 0.58 -10.96
N ILE A 20 3.91 0.87 -11.51
CA ILE A 20 5.00 -0.12 -11.61
C ILE A 20 5.37 -0.64 -10.22
N VAL A 21 5.49 0.24 -9.23
CA VAL A 21 5.81 -0.14 -7.85
C VAL A 21 4.71 -1.01 -7.24
N LEU A 22 3.44 -0.65 -7.38
CA LEU A 22 2.31 -1.44 -6.87
C LEU A 22 2.28 -2.84 -7.49
N ARG A 23 2.45 -2.93 -8.82
CA ARG A 23 2.49 -4.20 -9.56
C ARG A 23 3.68 -5.06 -9.17
N LYS A 24 4.86 -4.43 -9.04
CA LYS A 24 6.06 -5.11 -8.58
C LYS A 24 5.87 -5.64 -7.16
N ALA A 25 5.36 -4.82 -6.24
CA ALA A 25 5.07 -5.21 -4.86
C ALA A 25 4.13 -6.41 -4.81
N HIS A 26 3.02 -6.38 -5.56
CA HIS A 26 2.08 -7.51 -5.65
C HIS A 26 2.76 -8.80 -6.15
N SER A 27 3.60 -8.72 -7.20
CA SER A 27 4.30 -9.89 -7.74
C SER A 27 5.29 -10.54 -6.76
N ILE A 28 5.67 -9.82 -5.70
CA ILE A 28 6.68 -10.26 -4.74
C ILE A 28 6.17 -10.38 -3.30
N CYS A 29 4.88 -10.10 -3.09
CA CYS A 29 4.28 -10.07 -1.76
C CYS A 29 4.02 -11.47 -1.20
N GLU A 30 3.90 -11.54 0.11
CA GLU A 30 3.40 -12.74 0.80
C GLU A 30 1.90 -12.66 1.02
N ARG A 31 1.37 -11.44 1.15
CA ARG A 31 -0.02 -11.16 1.41
C ARG A 31 -0.41 -9.81 0.85
N TRP A 32 -1.65 -9.71 0.41
CA TRP A 32 -2.30 -8.44 0.16
C TRP A 32 -3.79 -8.54 0.52
N TRP A 33 -4.43 -7.40 0.71
CA TRP A 33 -5.88 -7.32 0.82
C TRP A 33 -6.39 -5.95 0.39
N PHE A 34 -7.70 -5.86 0.20
CA PHE A 34 -8.38 -4.66 -0.23
C PHE A 34 -9.55 -4.38 0.71
N ASP A 35 -9.64 -3.16 1.21
CA ASP A 35 -10.70 -2.71 2.10
C ASP A 35 -11.48 -1.55 1.46
N LYS A 36 -12.75 -1.44 1.83
CA LYS A 36 -13.58 -0.26 1.57
C LYS A 36 -13.96 0.43 2.89
N LEU A 37 -14.08 1.75 2.86
CA LEU A 37 -14.72 2.55 3.90
C LEU A 37 -15.90 3.29 3.27
N ASP A 38 -17.11 2.84 3.61
CA ASP A 38 -18.34 3.52 3.23
C ASP A 38 -18.97 4.09 4.51
N CYS A 39 -18.74 5.38 4.77
CA CYS A 39 -19.24 6.04 5.97
C CYS A 39 -20.77 6.19 6.00
N LEU A 40 -21.49 5.87 4.91
CA LEU A 40 -22.94 5.78 4.91
C LEU A 40 -23.42 4.44 5.48
N GLU A 41 -22.59 3.39 5.39
CA GLU A 41 -22.88 2.05 5.94
C GLU A 41 -22.21 1.83 7.32
N SER A 42 -20.94 2.20 7.44
CA SER A 42 -20.13 1.95 8.63
C SER A 42 -18.91 2.87 8.71
N PHE A 43 -18.54 3.27 9.93
CA PHE A 43 -17.26 3.94 10.18
C PHE A 43 -16.06 2.98 10.23
N ALA A 44 -16.30 1.66 10.12
CA ALA A 44 -15.25 0.66 10.07
C ALA A 44 -14.90 0.31 8.63
N ARG A 45 -13.61 0.08 8.37
CA ARG A 45 -13.14 -0.51 7.12
C ARG A 45 -13.64 -1.95 7.01
N GLN A 46 -14.09 -2.33 5.82
CA GLN A 46 -14.59 -3.66 5.49
C GLN A 46 -13.76 -4.26 4.38
N GLN A 47 -13.25 -5.47 4.61
CA GLN A 47 -12.50 -6.20 3.58
C GLN A 47 -13.42 -6.61 2.43
N VAL A 48 -13.01 -6.30 1.20
CA VAL A 48 -13.68 -6.73 -0.03
C VAL A 48 -13.19 -8.14 -0.38
N LYS A 49 -14.08 -9.13 -0.35
CA LYS A 49 -13.74 -10.53 -0.63
C LYS A 49 -13.82 -10.83 -2.12
N GLY A 50 -12.90 -11.65 -2.63
CA GLY A 50 -12.93 -12.19 -4.00
C GLY A 50 -12.57 -11.18 -5.09
N ILE A 51 -12.07 -10.00 -4.73
CA ILE A 51 -11.59 -9.00 -5.70
C ILE A 51 -10.26 -9.44 -6.32
N SER A 52 -10.10 -9.23 -7.62
CA SER A 52 -8.80 -9.45 -8.29
C SER A 52 -7.86 -8.26 -8.05
N PHE A 53 -6.56 -8.48 -8.22
CA PHE A 53 -5.60 -7.38 -8.11
C PHE A 53 -5.83 -6.29 -9.17
N GLU A 54 -6.22 -6.67 -10.38
CA GLU A 54 -6.50 -5.70 -11.45
C GLU A 54 -7.75 -4.88 -11.17
N ASP A 55 -8.80 -5.49 -10.60
CA ASP A 55 -9.98 -4.75 -10.16
C ASP A 55 -9.64 -3.77 -9.02
N ALA A 56 -8.80 -4.20 -8.07
CA ALA A 56 -8.31 -3.32 -7.02
C ALA A 56 -7.49 -2.16 -7.60
N MET A 57 -6.60 -2.42 -8.57
CA MET A 57 -5.85 -1.38 -9.29
C MET A 57 -6.75 -0.40 -10.06
N GLY A 58 -7.97 -0.81 -10.43
CA GLY A 58 -8.99 0.09 -10.99
C GLY A 58 -9.35 1.27 -10.08
N HIS A 59 -9.14 1.13 -8.76
CA HIS A 59 -9.35 2.19 -7.76
C HIS A 59 -8.12 3.05 -7.49
N PHE A 60 -6.99 2.75 -8.13
CA PHE A 60 -5.85 3.65 -8.10
C PHE A 60 -6.08 4.80 -9.07
N VAL A 61 -7.00 5.72 -8.74
CA VAL A 61 -7.48 6.82 -9.60
C VAL A 61 -6.65 8.10 -9.42
N GLU A 62 -6.90 9.13 -10.24
CA GLU A 62 -6.25 10.44 -10.07
C GLU A 62 -6.60 11.02 -8.69
N GLY A 63 -5.60 11.47 -7.94
CA GLY A 63 -5.76 11.93 -6.56
C GLY A 63 -5.62 10.83 -5.49
N ALA A 64 -5.49 9.57 -5.88
CA ALA A 64 -5.17 8.49 -4.94
C ALA A 64 -3.80 8.73 -4.27
N LEU A 65 -3.71 8.39 -2.98
CA LEU A 65 -2.49 8.56 -2.19
C LEU A 65 -1.78 7.22 -2.04
N MET A 66 -0.61 7.09 -2.64
CA MET A 66 0.26 5.92 -2.50
C MET A 66 1.17 6.06 -1.29
N ASN A 67 1.35 4.96 -0.54
CA ASN A 67 2.31 4.88 0.56
C ASN A 67 3.26 3.69 0.36
N VAL A 68 4.52 3.92 0.72
CA VAL A 68 5.55 2.89 0.84
C VAL A 68 6.24 3.10 2.18
N ILE A 69 6.18 2.09 3.06
CA ILE A 69 6.58 2.21 4.47
C ILE A 69 7.32 0.96 4.89
N HIS A 70 8.55 1.10 5.38
CA HIS A 70 9.15 0.03 6.19
C HIS A 70 8.48 0.03 7.56
N ARG A 71 7.63 -0.97 7.77
CA ARG A 71 6.91 -1.20 9.01
C ARG A 71 7.73 -2.09 9.93
N ARG A 72 7.78 -1.68 11.19
CA ARG A 72 8.43 -2.49 12.23
C ARG A 72 7.55 -3.60 12.74
N GLN A 73 6.27 -3.29 12.93
CA GLN A 73 5.23 -4.21 13.35
C GLN A 73 3.86 -3.65 12.92
N ILE A 74 3.02 -4.52 12.35
CA ILE A 74 1.59 -4.33 12.24
C ILE A 74 0.99 -5.62 12.79
N LEU A 75 0.19 -5.57 13.86
CA LEU A 75 -0.60 -6.72 14.30
C LEU A 75 -1.45 -7.19 13.09
N PRO A 76 -1.42 -8.48 12.66
CA PRO A 76 -0.87 -9.68 13.31
C PRO A 76 0.48 -10.18 12.74
N LEU A 77 1.19 -9.36 11.95
CA LEU A 77 2.50 -9.67 11.41
C LEU A 77 3.58 -9.25 12.41
N ASP A 78 4.06 -10.22 13.20
CA ASP A 78 5.14 -10.01 14.17
C ASP A 78 6.52 -9.73 13.52
N GLU A 79 6.57 -9.74 12.18
CA GLU A 79 7.79 -9.53 11.40
C GLU A 79 7.83 -8.17 10.70
N ARG A 80 9.03 -7.60 10.63
CA ARG A 80 9.30 -6.39 9.84
C ARG A 80 9.01 -6.64 8.38
N HIS A 81 8.34 -5.71 7.74
CA HIS A 81 7.95 -5.81 6.34
C HIS A 81 7.96 -4.44 5.69
N LEU A 82 7.88 -4.45 4.36
CA LEU A 82 7.57 -3.28 3.58
C LEU A 82 6.07 -3.30 3.27
N GLU A 83 5.36 -2.31 3.77
CA GLU A 83 3.97 -2.02 3.39
C GLU A 83 3.99 -1.16 2.13
N VAL A 84 3.29 -1.62 1.09
CA VAL A 84 3.07 -0.87 -0.15
C VAL A 84 1.57 -0.83 -0.38
N GLY A 85 1.01 0.33 -0.70
CA GLY A 85 -0.43 0.43 -0.84
C GLY A 85 -0.88 1.79 -1.33
N PHE A 86 -2.19 1.93 -1.49
CA PHE A 86 -2.79 3.22 -1.78
C PHE A 86 -4.13 3.37 -1.06
N ARG A 87 -4.56 4.62 -0.96
CA ARG A 87 -5.91 5.06 -0.61
C ARG A 87 -6.52 5.78 -1.80
N SER A 88 -7.71 5.39 -2.27
CA SER A 88 -8.27 5.91 -3.51
C SER A 88 -8.75 7.36 -3.40
N MET A 89 -9.12 7.82 -2.19
CA MET A 89 -9.67 9.15 -1.94
C MET A 89 -10.99 9.41 -2.68
N GLU A 90 -11.68 8.36 -3.10
CA GLU A 90 -12.97 8.42 -3.77
C GLU A 90 -14.11 8.74 -2.78
N LEU A 91 -15.20 9.31 -3.30
CA LEU A 91 -16.45 9.54 -2.57
C LEU A 91 -17.62 8.90 -3.34
N PRO A 92 -18.63 8.32 -2.66
CA PRO A 92 -18.78 8.26 -1.20
C PRO A 92 -18.00 7.12 -0.51
N VAL A 93 -17.43 6.20 -1.30
CA VAL A 93 -16.69 5.04 -0.79
C VAL A 93 -15.21 5.23 -1.07
N ASP A 94 -14.40 5.08 -0.04
CA ASP A 94 -12.95 5.19 -0.10
C ASP A 94 -12.32 3.80 -0.02
N TYR A 95 -11.36 3.51 -0.90
CA TYR A 95 -10.78 2.19 -1.04
C TYR A 95 -9.31 2.16 -0.64
N PHE A 96 -8.88 1.04 -0.09
CA PHE A 96 -7.53 0.87 0.45
C PHE A 96 -6.93 -0.43 -0.03
N LEU A 97 -5.77 -0.35 -0.68
CA LEU A 97 -4.96 -1.51 -1.02
C LEU A 97 -3.80 -1.64 -0.03
N TRP A 98 -3.59 -2.84 0.48
CA TRP A 98 -2.50 -3.20 1.37
C TRP A 98 -1.71 -4.35 0.77
N ILE A 99 -0.41 -4.16 0.53
CA ILE A 99 0.50 -5.18 0.04
C ILE A 99 1.65 -5.32 1.04
N ILE A 100 1.88 -6.54 1.51
CA ILE A 100 2.93 -6.88 2.46
C ILE A 100 4.07 -7.57 1.72
N VAL A 101 5.17 -6.85 1.58
CA VAL A 101 6.40 -7.34 0.96
C VAL A 101 7.38 -7.74 2.05
N PRO A 102 7.94 -8.97 2.01
CA PRO A 102 8.91 -9.41 3.01
C PRO A 102 10.19 -8.58 2.91
N LEU A 103 10.80 -8.27 4.06
CA LEU A 103 11.94 -7.36 4.13
C LEU A 103 13.12 -7.79 3.24
N LYS A 104 13.34 -9.10 3.07
CA LYS A 104 14.37 -9.67 2.17
C LYS A 104 14.23 -9.25 0.70
N ARG A 105 13.06 -8.73 0.30
CA ARG A 105 12.74 -8.26 -1.05
C ARG A 105 12.44 -6.77 -1.11
N ALA A 106 12.51 -6.05 0.02
CA ALA A 106 12.13 -4.65 0.08
C ALA A 106 13.00 -3.76 -0.82
N ASP A 107 14.29 -4.07 -0.94
CA ASP A 107 15.21 -3.35 -1.83
C ASP A 107 14.82 -3.45 -3.33
N GLU A 108 14.05 -4.47 -3.73
CA GLU A 108 13.49 -4.55 -5.09
C GLU A 108 12.43 -3.47 -5.37
N ILE A 109 11.95 -2.80 -4.32
CA ILE A 109 10.95 -1.73 -4.37
C ILE A 109 11.58 -0.37 -4.10
N VAL A 110 12.31 -0.25 -2.99
CA VAL A 110 12.69 1.06 -2.44
C VAL A 110 14.02 1.58 -2.94
N ILE A 111 14.72 0.85 -3.81
CA ILE A 111 16.01 1.28 -4.34
C ILE A 111 15.87 2.61 -5.07
N GLY A 112 16.65 3.61 -4.65
CA GLY A 112 16.59 4.96 -5.21
C GLY A 112 15.39 5.80 -4.76
N MET A 113 14.49 5.28 -3.92
CA MET A 113 13.38 6.08 -3.37
C MET A 113 13.87 7.00 -2.24
N PRO A 114 13.53 8.30 -2.28
CA PRO A 114 13.83 9.22 -1.20
C PRO A 114 13.01 8.88 0.06
N GLN A 115 13.63 8.97 1.23
CA GLN A 115 12.95 8.82 2.52
C GLN A 115 12.37 10.15 2.98
N LEU A 116 11.21 10.12 3.61
CA LEU A 116 10.66 11.23 4.38
C LEU A 116 11.40 11.25 5.74
N LEU A 117 12.00 12.41 6.06
CA LEU A 117 12.76 12.64 7.30
C LEU A 117 11.85 12.76 8.53
#